data_AF-A0A699S713-F1
#
_entry.id   AF-A0A699S713-F1
#
_cell.length_a   1.000
_cell.length_b   1.000
_cell.length_c   1.000
_cell.angle_alpha   90.00
_cell.angle_beta   90.00
_cell.angle_gamma   90.00
#
_symmetry.space_group_name_H-M   'P 1'
#
loop_
_entity.id
_entity.type
_entity.pdbx_description
1 polymer ?
#
loop_
_entity_poly.entity_id
_entity_poly.type
_entity_poly.pdbx_seq_one_letter_code
_entity_poly.pdbx_strand_id
1 'polypeptide(L)'
;VAQGKKESCFNSSMEDQARLWHRRYGHLSFNGLNLLTQKEMVRGLPLLGRSSSVCKDCLVGKQQRNPFPQESTWRASQSQSQKILSFLNNIRVGLRKKVV
;
A
#
# COMPACT_ATOMS: atom_id res chain seq x y z
N VAL A 1 55.44 -6.81 -11.27
CA VAL A 1 54.64 -6.05 -10.27
C VAL A 1 53.18 -6.46 -10.43
N ALA A 2 52.68 -7.31 -9.53
CA ALA A 2 51.30 -7.78 -9.56
C ALA A 2 50.36 -6.62 -9.20
N GLN A 3 49.40 -6.32 -10.07
CA GLN A 3 48.37 -5.33 -9.81
C GLN A 3 47.38 -5.93 -8.80
N GLY A 4 47.47 -5.47 -7.55
CA GLY A 4 46.57 -5.87 -6.47
C GLY A 4 45.13 -5.53 -6.81
N LYS A 5 44.27 -6.56 -6.81
CA LYS A 5 42.82 -6.44 -6.93
C LYS A 5 42.33 -5.62 -5.72
N LYS A 6 41.85 -4.40 -5.95
CA LYS A 6 41.16 -3.63 -4.90
C LYS A 6 39.86 -4.37 -4.58
N GLU A 7 39.86 -5.09 -3.46
CA GLU A 7 38.66 -5.59 -2.80
C GLU A 7 37.79 -4.36 -2.47
N SER A 8 36.76 -4.09 -3.29
CA SER A 8 35.78 -3.06 -2.94
C SER A 8 34.89 -3.64 -1.85
N CYS A 9 35.26 -3.46 -0.58
CA CYS A 9 34.28 -3.54 0.49
C CYS A 9 33.11 -2.64 0.07
N PHE A 10 31.89 -3.18 0.04
CA PHE A 10 30.66 -2.55 -0.47
C PHE A 10 30.66 -1.05 -0.15
N ASN A 11 31.12 -0.26 -1.12
CA ASN A 11 31.21 1.18 -0.95
C ASN A 11 29.77 1.60 -1.18
N SER A 12 29.05 1.87 -0.09
CA SER A 12 27.72 2.43 -0.12
C SER A 12 27.82 3.78 -0.82
N SER A 13 27.77 3.77 -2.15
CA SER A 13 27.65 4.97 -2.95
C SER A 13 26.43 5.72 -2.42
N MET A 14 26.46 7.05 -2.51
CA MET A 14 25.50 7.94 -1.82
C MET A 14 24.00 7.60 -2.05
N GLU A 15 23.67 6.78 -3.06
CA GLU A 15 22.36 6.14 -3.25
C GLU A 15 21.84 5.37 -2.01
N ASP A 16 22.70 5.00 -1.06
CA ASP A 16 22.30 4.25 0.13
C ASP A 16 21.93 5.10 1.36
N GLN A 17 22.35 6.37 1.45
CA GLN A 17 22.12 7.15 2.67
C GLN A 17 20.64 7.45 2.90
N ALA A 18 19.94 7.94 1.87
CA ALA A 18 18.50 8.22 1.98
C ALA A 18 17.70 6.96 2.29
N ARG A 19 18.06 5.81 1.69
CA ARG A 19 17.42 4.50 1.93
C ARG A 19 17.71 3.94 3.32
N LEU A 20 18.90 4.19 3.85
CA LEU A 20 19.29 3.80 5.19
C LEU A 20 18.51 4.59 6.24
N TRP A 21 18.46 5.92 6.09
CA TRP A 21 17.68 6.78 7.00
C TRP A 21 16.18 6.55 6.88
N HIS A 22 15.68 6.26 5.67
CA HIS A 22 14.29 5.83 5.43
C HIS A 22 13.91 4.64 6.31
N ARG A 23 14.75 3.61 6.36
CA ARG A 23 14.54 2.42 7.21
C ARG A 23 14.69 2.73 8.70
N ARG A 24 15.72 3.49 9.10
CA ARG A 24 15.95 3.89 10.51
C ARG A 24 14.78 4.67 11.12
N TYR A 25 14.11 5.50 10.32
CA TYR A 25 12.93 6.26 10.74
C TYR A 25 11.61 5.49 10.55
N GLY A 26 11.65 4.16 10.45
CA GLY A 26 10.45 3.34 10.35
C GLY A 26 9.71 3.50 9.03
N HIS A 27 10.46 3.53 7.92
CA HIS A 27 9.92 3.70 6.57
C HIS A 27 9.21 5.05 6.35
N LEU A 28 9.77 6.12 6.91
CA LEU A 28 9.31 7.50 6.69
C LEU A 28 9.47 7.88 5.21
N SER A 29 8.52 8.65 4.64
CA SER A 29 8.62 9.07 3.24
C SER A 29 9.92 9.84 2.96
N PHE A 30 10.51 9.65 1.77
CA PHE A 30 11.73 10.38 1.39
C PHE A 30 11.52 11.89 1.38
N ASN A 31 10.32 12.35 1.01
CA ASN A 31 9.94 13.75 1.12
C ASN A 31 9.91 14.23 2.58
N GLY A 32 9.41 13.40 3.50
CA GLY A 32 9.42 13.69 4.93
C GLY A 32 10.84 13.78 5.49
N LEU A 33 11.71 12.85 5.11
CA LEU A 33 13.14 12.92 5.47
C LEU A 33 13.80 14.20 4.97
N ASN A 34 13.56 14.56 3.71
CA ASN A 34 14.11 15.79 3.14
C ASN A 34 13.55 17.05 3.84
N LEU A 35 12.28 17.03 4.23
CA LEU A 35 11.68 18.11 5.02
C LEU A 35 12.37 18.27 6.38
N LEU A 36 12.65 17.15 7.07
CA LEU A 36 13.33 17.16 8.37
C LEU A 36 14.74 17.77 8.27
N THR A 37 15.49 17.43 7.22
CA THR A 37 16.82 18.01 6.98
C THR A 37 16.74 19.48 6.59
N GLN A 38 15.83 19.85 5.68
CA GLN A 38 15.69 21.22 5.18
C GLN A 38 15.21 22.21 6.23
N LYS A 39 14.38 21.76 7.17
CA LYS A 39 13.87 22.57 8.28
C LYS A 39 14.71 22.45 9.55
N GLU A 40 15.84 21.75 9.49
CA GLU A 40 16.74 21.52 10.64
C GLU A 40 16.00 20.99 11.89
N MET A 41 14.95 20.19 11.69
CA MET A 41 14.08 19.72 12.77
C MET A 41 14.69 18.57 13.58
N VAL A 42 15.80 18.00 13.09
CA VAL A 42 16.51 16.86 13.69
C VAL A 42 18.01 17.12 13.65
N ARG A 43 18.71 16.77 14.73
CA ARG A 43 20.17 16.88 14.82
C ARG A 43 20.82 15.58 14.32
N GLY A 44 21.92 15.70 13.57
CA GLY A 44 22.72 14.56 13.12
C GLY A 44 22.21 13.82 11.88
N LEU A 45 21.13 14.29 11.25
CA LEU A 45 20.69 13.78 9.95
C LEU A 45 21.47 14.51 8.84
N PRO A 46 22.25 13.81 8.00
CA PRO A 46 22.98 14.46 6.90
C PRO A 46 21.99 14.96 5.85
N LEU A 47 22.39 15.96 5.05
CA LEU A 47 21.60 16.41 3.92
C LEU A 47 21.41 15.26 2.91
N LEU A 48 20.17 14.80 2.75
CA LEU A 48 19.85 13.70 1.86
C LEU A 48 19.46 14.25 0.48
N GLY A 49 20.03 13.67 -0.58
CA GLY A 49 19.59 13.94 -1.95
C GLY A 49 18.14 13.47 -2.18
N ARG A 50 17.48 14.01 -3.20
CA ARG A 50 16.15 13.53 -3.61
C ARG A 50 16.28 12.11 -4.16
N SER A 51 15.85 11.13 -3.39
CA SER A 51 15.70 9.75 -3.87
C SER A 51 14.29 9.52 -4.41
N SER A 52 14.17 9.23 -5.70
CA SER A 52 12.91 8.82 -6.34
C SER A 52 12.68 7.30 -6.32
N SER A 53 13.63 6.53 -5.76
CA SER A 53 13.54 5.08 -5.74
C SER A 53 12.37 4.60 -4.88
N VAL A 54 11.57 3.67 -5.40
CA VAL A 54 10.47 3.05 -4.65
C VAL A 54 11.02 2.04 -3.64
N CYS A 55 10.51 2.06 -2.41
CA CYS A 55 10.75 1.01 -1.42
C CYS A 55 9.68 -0.09 -1.57
N LYS A 56 10.11 -1.32 -1.85
CA LYS A 56 9.21 -2.48 -2.04
C LYS A 56 8.38 -2.75 -0.79
N ASP A 57 9.00 -2.69 0.39
CA ASP A 57 8.33 -2.93 1.66
C ASP A 57 7.26 -1.88 1.95
N CYS A 58 7.54 -0.60 1.63
CA CYS A 58 6.54 0.45 1.74
C CYS A 58 5.40 0.29 0.75
N LEU A 59 5.68 -0.18 -0.47
CA LEU A 59 4.65 -0.36 -1.48
C LEU A 59 3.61 -1.39 -1.02
N VAL A 60 4.08 -2.51 -0.45
CA VAL A 60 3.21 -3.55 0.10
C VAL A 60 2.55 -3.08 1.40
N GLY A 61 3.31 -2.46 2.30
CA GLY A 61 2.82 -2.08 3.64
C GLY A 61 1.93 -0.83 3.67
N LYS A 62 2.05 0.08 2.70
CA LYS A 62 1.24 1.30 2.57
C LYS A 62 0.24 1.20 1.42
N GLN A 63 -0.05 -0.01 0.93
CA GLN A 63 -1.11 -0.20 -0.05
C GLN A 63 -2.46 0.18 0.57
N GLN A 64 -3.17 1.10 -0.08
CA GLN A 64 -4.52 1.46 0.35
C GLN A 64 -5.46 0.27 0.13
N ARG A 65 -6.31 -0.03 1.12
CA ARG A 65 -7.36 -1.03 0.96
C ARG A 65 -8.32 -0.56 -0.12
N ASN A 66 -8.65 -1.45 -1.06
CA ASN A 66 -9.72 -1.18 -2.02
C ASN A 66 -11.03 -0.85 -1.28
N PRO A 67 -11.87 0.04 -1.83
CA PRO A 67 -13.21 0.25 -1.31
C PRO A 67 -13.95 -1.09 -1.18
N PHE A 68 -14.80 -1.18 -0.16
CA PHE A 68 -15.66 -2.36 -0.04
C PHE A 68 -16.53 -2.47 -1.31
N PRO A 69 -16.63 -3.66 -1.93
CA PRO A 69 -17.46 -3.84 -3.11
C PRO A 69 -18.92 -3.54 -2.73
N GLN A 70 -19.69 -2.90 -3.60
CA GLN A 70 -21.11 -2.63 -3.32
C GLN A 70 -21.92 -3.92 -3.15
N GLU A 71 -21.48 -5.04 -3.72
CA GLU A 71 -22.08 -6.34 -3.44
C GLU A 71 -21.86 -6.81 -1.99
N SER A 72 -20.99 -6.19 -1.19
CA SER A 72 -20.89 -6.54 0.24
C SER A 72 -21.99 -5.90 1.08
N THR A 73 -22.66 -4.84 0.61
CA THR A 73 -23.77 -4.21 1.34
C THR A 73 -25.08 -5.00 1.24
N TRP A 74 -25.28 -5.84 0.21
CA TRP A 74 -26.51 -6.66 0.12
C TRP A 74 -26.63 -7.63 1.30
N ARG A 75 -25.51 -8.16 1.81
CA ARG A 75 -25.53 -9.07 2.98
C ARG A 75 -25.86 -8.34 4.28
N ALA A 76 -25.52 -7.05 4.37
CA ALA A 76 -25.74 -6.23 5.56
C ALA A 76 -27.12 -5.57 5.57
N SER A 77 -27.70 -5.26 4.41
CA SER A 77 -29.02 -4.62 4.28
C SER A 77 -30.19 -5.60 4.18
N GLN A 78 -29.92 -6.87 3.87
CA GLN A 78 -30.96 -7.86 3.72
C GLN A 78 -31.42 -8.37 5.09
N SER A 79 -32.47 -7.74 5.63
CA SER A 79 -33.24 -8.34 6.72
C SER A 79 -33.70 -9.75 6.28
N GLN A 80 -33.64 -10.74 7.18
CA GLN A 80 -33.97 -12.14 6.87
C GLN A 80 -35.33 -12.30 6.14
N SER A 81 -36.26 -11.39 6.41
CA SER A 81 -37.60 -11.33 5.81
C SER A 81 -37.59 -11.08 4.29
N GLN A 82 -36.58 -10.39 3.74
CA GLN A 82 -36.53 -10.13 2.30
C GLN A 82 -36.19 -11.36 1.47
N LYS A 83 -35.52 -12.36 2.05
CA LYS A 83 -35.25 -13.64 1.39
C LYS A 83 -36.54 -14.43 1.16
N ILE A 84 -37.48 -14.38 2.10
CA ILE A 84 -38.78 -15.02 1.96
C ILE A 84 -39.59 -14.35 0.85
N LEU A 85 -39.61 -13.01 0.81
CA LEU A 85 -40.34 -12.25 -0.21
C LEU A 85 -39.77 -12.47 -1.62
N SER A 86 -38.45 -12.56 -1.79
CA SER A 86 -37.83 -12.84 -3.10
C SER A 86 -38.10 -14.28 -3.57
N PHE A 87 -38.10 -15.25 -2.65
CA PHE A 87 -38.45 -16.63 -2.96
C PHE A 87 -39.92 -16.78 -3.37
N LEU A 88 -40.84 -16.12 -2.65
CA LEU A 88 -42.27 -16.08 -2.98
C LEU A 88 -42.53 -15.38 -4.31
N ASN A 89 -41.82 -14.28 -4.61
CA ASN A 89 -41.93 -13.59 -5.90
C ASN A 89 -41.42 -14.46 -7.06
N ASN A 90 -40.35 -15.23 -6.89
CA ASN A 90 -39.87 -16.17 -7.90
C ASN A 90 -40.87 -17.32 -8.17
N ILE A 91 -41.55 -17.83 -7.15
CA ILE A 91 -42.63 -18.82 -7.32
C ILE A 91 -43.82 -18.21 -8.08
N ARG A 92 -44.22 -16.97 -7.74
CA ARG A 92 -45.32 -16.25 -8.40
C ARG A 92 -45.05 -15.97 -9.88
N VAL A 93 -43.80 -15.62 -10.23
CA VAL A 93 -43.39 -15.42 -11.63
C VAL A 93 -43.30 -16.76 -12.38
N GLY A 94 -42.89 -17.84 -11.71
CA GLY A 94 -42.86 -19.19 -12.26
C GLY A 94 -44.25 -19.76 -12.61
N LEU A 95 -45.27 -19.45 -11.80
CA LEU A 95 -46.67 -19.83 -12.06
C LEU A 95 -47.33 -19.04 -13.19
N ARG A 96 -46.87 -17.81 -13.48
CA ARG A 96 -47.37 -17.00 -14.60
C ARG A 96 -46.86 -17.45 -15.97
N LYS A 97 -45.77 -18.24 -16.03
CA LYS A 97 -45.21 -18.76 -17.30
C LYS A 97 -45.75 -20.14 -17.73
N LYS A 98 -46.66 -20.73 -16.94
CA LYS A 98 -47.31 -22.03 -17.25
C LYS A 98 -48.78 -21.92 -17.68
N VAL A 99 -49.28 -20.70 -17.87
CA VAL A 99 -50.62 -20.42 -18.40
C VAL A 99 -50.49 -19.44 -19.57
N VAL A 100 -49.82 -19.90 -20.63
CA VAL A 100 -50.08 -19.59 -22.05
C VAL A 100 -49.69 -20.86 -22.82
#